data_AF-A0A6M2D892-F1
#
_entry.id   AF-A0A6M2D892-F1
#
_cell.length_a   1.000
_cell.length_b   1.000
_cell.length_c   1.000
_cell.angle_alpha   90.00
_cell.angle_beta   90.00
_cell.angle_gamma   90.00
#
_symmetry.space_group_name_H-M   'P 1'
#
loop_
_entity.id
_entity.type
_entity.pdbx_description
1 polymer ?
#
loop_
_entity_poly.entity_id
_entity_poly.type
_entity_poly.pdbx_seq_one_letter_code
_entity_poly.pdbx_strand_id
1 'polypeptide(L)'
;LQRAILDSASASKVHLCKKDMQALANWTLKFKPSDDNHVTESGREVSADQAKRFVTRFPKLFSNFKARDYVVGFTSRVRTRETAEAFLKSLLSAQEYLEVEKNFLSPQDDLLQFHKECDKLIKEKEDTPAAVAAFEKGPYMSRLMDRLTWRLGFNITKGDLKMLLRGCMFEYAIFDQSPWCSVFTEDDLKAVEFKDDLDDYYEDGYGLER
;
A
#
# COMPACT_ATOMS: atom_id res chain seq x y z
N LEU A 1 -10.89 17.48 3.32
CA LEU A 1 -9.50 17.92 3.07
C LEU A 1 -9.36 18.85 1.88
N GLN A 2 -9.59 18.43 0.63
CA GLN A 2 -9.39 19.28 -0.55
C GLN A 2 -10.09 20.64 -0.41
N ARG A 3 -11.40 20.63 -0.08
CA ARG A 3 -12.19 21.85 0.16
C ARG A 3 -11.57 22.75 1.25
N ALA A 4 -11.16 22.18 2.38
CA ALA A 4 -10.55 22.94 3.48
C ALA A 4 -9.22 23.62 3.07
N ILE A 5 -8.44 22.96 2.20
CA ILE A 5 -7.21 23.54 1.63
C ILE A 5 -7.57 24.70 0.70
N LEU A 6 -8.58 24.55 -0.16
CA LEU A 6 -9.03 25.62 -1.07
C LEU A 6 -9.65 26.82 -0.34
N ASP A 7 -10.39 26.57 0.74
CA ASP A 7 -10.94 27.62 1.61
C ASP A 7 -9.81 28.39 2.30
N SER A 8 -8.81 27.68 2.83
CA SER A 8 -7.62 28.27 3.45
C SER A 8 -6.77 29.05 2.44
N ALA A 9 -6.72 28.58 1.18
CA ALA A 9 -6.06 29.29 0.09
C ALA A 9 -6.76 30.59 -0.27
N SER A 10 -8.10 30.59 -0.31
CA SER A 10 -8.90 31.79 -0.53
C SER A 10 -8.70 32.84 0.58
N ALA A 11 -8.41 32.38 1.79
CA ALA A 11 -8.04 33.21 2.94
C ALA A 11 -6.54 33.58 3.00
N SER A 12 -5.74 33.23 1.98
CA SER A 12 -4.28 33.46 1.94
C SER A 12 -3.49 32.83 3.12
N LYS A 13 -3.94 31.67 3.60
CA LYS A 13 -3.33 30.95 4.74
C LYS A 13 -2.44 29.76 4.35
N VAL A 14 -2.44 29.35 3.09
CA VAL A 14 -1.62 28.24 2.60
C VAL A 14 -0.21 28.69 2.21
N HIS A 15 0.76 27.82 2.45
CA HIS A 15 2.17 28.00 2.09
C HIS A 15 2.62 26.90 1.12
N LEU A 16 1.86 26.73 0.03
CA LEU A 16 2.16 25.85 -1.09
C LEU A 16 2.42 26.67 -2.36
N CYS A 17 3.23 26.16 -3.28
CA CYS A 17 3.51 26.88 -4.51
C CYS A 17 2.26 26.88 -5.43
N LYS A 18 2.21 27.82 -6.38
CA LYS A 18 1.07 27.98 -7.30
C LYS A 18 0.76 26.70 -8.07
N LYS A 19 1.79 25.95 -8.49
CA LYS A 19 1.65 24.69 -9.25
C LYS A 19 0.97 23.61 -8.41
N ASP A 20 1.42 23.42 -7.17
CA ASP A 20 0.85 22.41 -6.26
C ASP A 20 -0.60 22.74 -5.91
N MET A 21 -0.89 24.02 -5.65
CA MET A 21 -2.25 24.49 -5.41
C MET A 21 -3.18 24.26 -6.61
N GLN A 22 -2.70 24.51 -7.83
CA GLN A 22 -3.47 24.22 -9.05
C GLN A 22 -3.70 22.72 -9.23
N ALA A 23 -2.70 21.88 -8.95
CA ALA A 23 -2.82 20.43 -9.03
C ALA A 23 -3.84 19.89 -8.01
N LEU A 24 -3.82 20.41 -6.77
CA LEU A 24 -4.81 20.08 -5.74
C LEU A 24 -6.21 20.59 -6.09
N ALA A 25 -6.34 21.76 -6.73
CA ALA A 25 -7.63 22.30 -7.15
C ALA A 25 -8.25 21.48 -8.30
N ASN A 26 -7.42 21.02 -9.24
CA ASN A 26 -7.84 20.21 -10.38
C ASN A 26 -8.01 18.73 -10.05
N TRP A 27 -7.61 18.31 -8.84
CA TRP A 27 -7.71 16.92 -8.42
C TRP A 27 -9.16 16.46 -8.34
N THR A 28 -9.40 15.23 -8.80
CA THR A 28 -10.69 14.54 -8.70
C THR A 28 -10.46 13.12 -8.18
N LEU A 29 -11.40 12.62 -7.38
CA LEU A 29 -11.36 11.24 -6.90
C LEU A 29 -11.53 10.28 -8.09
N LYS A 30 -10.50 9.50 -8.38
CA LYS A 30 -10.50 8.51 -9.48
C LYS A 30 -11.04 7.14 -9.06
N PHE A 31 -11.10 6.87 -7.77
CA PHE A 31 -11.52 5.58 -7.22
C PHE A 31 -13.04 5.49 -7.05
N LYS A 32 -13.57 4.30 -7.33
CA LYS A 32 -14.95 3.91 -7.05
C LYS A 32 -14.97 2.93 -5.88
N PRO A 33 -16.08 2.83 -5.13
CA PRO A 33 -16.20 1.83 -4.07
C PRO A 33 -15.97 0.39 -4.54
N SER A 34 -16.29 0.07 -5.81
CA SER A 34 -16.04 -1.24 -6.41
C SER A 34 -14.56 -1.57 -6.60
N ASP A 35 -13.68 -0.59 -6.56
CA ASP A 35 -12.23 -0.79 -6.71
C ASP A 35 -11.60 -1.27 -5.39
N ASP A 36 -12.35 -1.24 -4.28
CA ASP A 36 -11.84 -1.60 -2.96
C ASP A 36 -11.31 -3.04 -2.94
N ASN A 37 -10.10 -3.20 -2.38
CA ASN A 37 -9.36 -4.45 -2.28
C ASN A 37 -8.97 -5.15 -3.59
N HIS A 38 -9.26 -4.60 -4.77
CA HIS A 38 -8.84 -5.16 -6.06
C HIS A 38 -7.43 -4.70 -6.48
N VAL A 39 -6.75 -5.52 -7.27
CA VAL A 39 -5.43 -5.20 -7.85
C VAL A 39 -5.60 -4.20 -8.98
N THR A 40 -4.88 -3.09 -8.87
CA THR A 40 -4.81 -2.02 -9.87
C THR A 40 -4.04 -2.48 -11.10
N GLU A 41 -4.15 -1.76 -12.21
CA GLU A 41 -3.39 -2.08 -13.42
C GLU A 41 -1.87 -2.06 -13.15
N SER A 42 -1.37 -1.05 -12.45
CA SER A 42 0.05 -0.99 -12.03
C SER A 42 0.46 -2.21 -11.20
N GLY A 43 -0.41 -2.74 -10.33
CA GLY A 43 -0.15 -3.96 -9.58
C GLY A 43 -0.07 -5.22 -10.47
N ARG A 44 -0.88 -5.29 -11.53
CA ARG A 44 -0.81 -6.37 -12.53
C ARG A 44 0.48 -6.27 -13.33
N GLU A 45 0.91 -5.07 -13.72
CA GLU A 45 2.18 -4.83 -14.42
C GLU A 45 3.39 -5.23 -13.56
N VAL A 46 3.42 -4.84 -12.28
CA VAL A 46 4.47 -5.26 -11.33
C VAL A 46 4.51 -6.79 -11.23
N SER A 47 3.36 -7.44 -11.12
CA SER A 47 3.28 -8.91 -11.06
C SER A 47 3.78 -9.57 -12.35
N ALA A 48 3.44 -9.01 -13.51
CA ALA A 48 3.92 -9.47 -14.80
C ALA A 48 5.44 -9.33 -14.94
N ASP A 49 6.01 -8.22 -14.47
CA ASP A 49 7.45 -8.00 -14.48
C ASP A 49 8.21 -8.96 -13.55
N GLN A 50 7.61 -9.34 -12.41
CA GLN A 50 8.15 -10.42 -11.58
C GLN A 50 8.15 -11.76 -12.33
N ALA A 51 7.08 -12.10 -13.05
CA ALA A 51 7.01 -13.32 -13.85
C ALA A 51 8.08 -13.35 -14.95
N LYS A 52 8.27 -12.25 -15.68
CA LYS A 52 9.32 -12.12 -16.71
C LYS A 52 10.73 -12.32 -16.12
N ARG A 53 11.01 -11.70 -14.97
CA ARG A 53 12.28 -11.88 -14.25
C ARG A 53 12.48 -13.33 -13.80
N PHE A 54 11.41 -13.98 -13.36
CA PHE A 54 11.42 -15.37 -12.93
C PHE A 54 11.77 -16.33 -14.08
N VAL A 55 11.15 -16.16 -15.24
CA VAL A 55 11.50 -16.93 -16.47
C VAL A 55 12.94 -16.67 -16.90
N THR A 56 13.36 -15.41 -16.89
CA THR A 56 14.73 -15.03 -17.27
C THR A 56 15.77 -15.66 -16.35
N ARG A 57 15.47 -15.73 -15.05
CA ARG A 57 16.37 -16.33 -14.06
C ARG A 57 16.43 -17.86 -14.18
N PHE A 58 15.31 -18.50 -14.50
CA PHE A 58 15.17 -19.96 -14.50
C PHE A 58 14.62 -20.49 -15.84
N PRO A 59 15.29 -20.26 -16.98
CA PRO A 59 14.73 -20.57 -18.30
C PRO A 59 14.46 -22.07 -18.51
N LYS A 60 15.26 -22.94 -17.88
CA LYS A 60 15.07 -24.40 -17.93
C LYS A 60 13.89 -24.91 -17.11
N LEU A 61 13.43 -24.13 -16.12
CA LEU A 61 12.30 -24.54 -15.27
C LEU A 61 10.98 -24.54 -16.06
N PHE A 62 10.86 -23.61 -17.03
CA PHE A 62 9.63 -23.40 -17.81
C PHE A 62 9.68 -23.99 -19.22
N SER A 63 10.74 -24.70 -19.58
CA SER A 63 10.92 -25.19 -20.95
C SER A 63 9.96 -26.32 -21.33
N ASN A 64 9.41 -27.03 -20.35
CA ASN A 64 8.48 -28.15 -20.56
C ASN A 64 7.22 -27.92 -19.74
N PHE A 65 6.18 -27.39 -20.37
CA PHE A 65 4.90 -27.17 -19.71
C PHE A 65 4.17 -28.47 -19.37
N LYS A 66 3.69 -28.57 -18.14
CA LYS A 66 2.70 -29.56 -17.68
C LYS A 66 1.80 -28.90 -16.67
N ALA A 67 0.50 -28.76 -16.98
CA ALA A 67 -0.44 -28.04 -16.12
C ALA A 67 -0.47 -28.54 -14.67
N ARG A 68 -0.29 -29.85 -14.45
CA ARG A 68 -0.28 -30.48 -13.12
C ARG A 68 0.92 -30.08 -12.24
N ASP A 69 1.99 -29.56 -12.85
CA ASP A 69 3.20 -29.16 -12.14
C ASP A 69 3.03 -27.73 -11.56
N TYR A 70 1.94 -27.03 -11.90
CA TYR A 70 1.57 -25.72 -11.37
C TYR A 70 0.49 -25.88 -10.29
N VAL A 71 0.90 -25.75 -9.04
CA VAL A 71 0.00 -25.72 -7.88
C VAL A 71 -0.03 -24.30 -7.33
N VAL A 72 -1.21 -23.68 -7.32
CA VAL A 72 -1.38 -22.25 -7.03
C VAL A 72 -2.25 -22.07 -5.80
N GLY A 73 -1.64 -21.58 -4.72
CA GLY A 73 -2.34 -21.18 -3.50
C GLY A 73 -2.59 -19.67 -3.46
N PHE A 74 -3.73 -19.27 -2.92
CA PHE A 74 -4.11 -17.88 -2.68
C PHE A 74 -5.01 -17.79 -1.44
N THR A 75 -5.24 -16.59 -0.92
CA THR A 75 -6.12 -16.36 0.23
C THR A 75 -7.55 -16.03 -0.20
N SER A 76 -8.50 -15.99 0.72
CA SER A 76 -9.86 -15.50 0.44
C SER A 76 -9.91 -14.01 0.05
N ARG A 77 -8.80 -13.27 0.18
CA ARG A 77 -8.70 -11.87 -0.26
C ARG A 77 -8.56 -11.82 -1.78
N VAL A 78 -9.50 -11.14 -2.44
CA VAL A 78 -9.58 -11.03 -3.91
C VAL A 78 -8.25 -10.63 -4.55
N ARG A 79 -7.54 -9.64 -3.97
CA ARG A 79 -6.23 -9.21 -4.47
C ARG A 79 -5.17 -10.31 -4.58
N THR A 80 -5.20 -11.31 -3.70
CA THR A 80 -4.18 -12.37 -3.72
C THR A 80 -4.39 -13.31 -4.89
N ARG A 81 -5.65 -13.65 -5.19
CA ARG A 81 -6.02 -14.40 -6.39
C ARG A 81 -5.70 -13.60 -7.65
N GLU A 82 -6.11 -12.33 -7.71
CA GLU A 82 -5.85 -11.48 -8.88
C GLU A 82 -4.36 -11.27 -9.16
N THR A 83 -3.53 -11.21 -8.10
CA THR A 83 -2.06 -11.16 -8.21
C THR A 83 -1.51 -12.46 -8.81
N ALA A 84 -1.97 -13.62 -8.32
CA ALA A 84 -1.57 -14.92 -8.84
C ALA A 84 -1.97 -15.08 -10.33
N GLU A 85 -3.18 -14.66 -10.68
CA GLU A 85 -3.66 -14.66 -12.07
C GLU A 85 -2.82 -13.75 -12.96
N ALA A 86 -2.50 -12.53 -12.51
CA ALA A 86 -1.65 -11.60 -13.27
C ALA A 86 -0.24 -12.18 -13.52
N PHE A 87 0.35 -12.78 -12.49
CA PHE A 87 1.65 -13.46 -12.60
C PHE A 87 1.60 -14.60 -13.63
N LEU A 88 0.59 -15.49 -13.54
CA LEU A 88 0.47 -16.66 -14.41
C LEU A 88 0.12 -16.29 -15.85
N LYS A 89 -0.72 -15.28 -16.07
CA LYS A 89 -1.04 -14.75 -17.41
C LYS A 89 0.18 -14.15 -18.11
N SER A 90 1.16 -13.65 -17.36
CA SER A 90 2.43 -13.19 -17.92
C SER A 90 3.47 -14.32 -18.08
N LEU A 91 3.31 -15.41 -17.34
CA LEU A 91 4.22 -16.56 -17.37
C LEU A 91 3.88 -17.55 -18.50
N LEU A 92 2.59 -17.74 -18.76
CA LEU A 92 2.04 -18.81 -19.59
C LEU A 92 1.36 -18.25 -20.83
N SER A 93 1.23 -19.07 -21.88
CA SER A 93 0.28 -18.78 -22.96
C SER A 93 -1.16 -18.80 -22.42
N ALA A 94 -2.09 -18.16 -23.15
CA ALA A 94 -3.50 -18.11 -22.74
C ALA A 94 -4.10 -19.52 -22.57
N GLN A 95 -3.72 -20.48 -23.41
CA GLN A 95 -4.20 -21.86 -23.34
C GLN A 95 -3.65 -22.58 -22.10
N GLU A 96 -2.34 -22.46 -21.85
CA GLU A 96 -1.69 -23.05 -20.68
C GLU A 96 -2.24 -22.48 -19.37
N TYR A 97 -2.51 -21.17 -19.32
CA TYR A 97 -3.17 -20.54 -18.18
C TYR A 97 -4.53 -21.18 -17.88
N LEU A 98 -5.39 -21.37 -18.89
CA LEU A 98 -6.71 -21.97 -18.71
C LEU A 98 -6.64 -23.43 -18.24
N GLU A 99 -5.55 -24.14 -18.54
CA GLU A 99 -5.29 -25.47 -18.02
C GLU A 99 -4.82 -25.44 -16.56
N VAL A 100 -3.95 -24.50 -16.21
CA VAL A 100 -3.46 -24.30 -14.82
C VAL A 100 -4.55 -23.76 -13.90
N GLU A 101 -5.41 -22.86 -14.37
CA GLU A 101 -6.51 -22.26 -13.60
C GLU A 101 -7.46 -23.33 -13.04
N LYS A 102 -7.66 -24.43 -13.78
CA LYS A 102 -8.47 -25.58 -13.32
C LYS A 102 -7.85 -26.30 -12.11
N ASN A 103 -6.55 -26.14 -11.91
CA ASN A 103 -5.79 -26.73 -10.80
C ASN A 103 -5.60 -25.75 -9.63
N PHE A 104 -6.21 -24.56 -9.67
CA PHE A 104 -6.18 -23.63 -8.55
C PHE A 104 -6.75 -24.30 -7.30
N LEU A 105 -6.07 -24.12 -6.17
CA LEU A 105 -6.57 -24.61 -4.90
C LEU A 105 -7.79 -23.77 -4.45
N SER A 106 -8.56 -24.28 -3.49
CA SER A 106 -9.44 -23.41 -2.72
C SER A 106 -8.60 -22.38 -1.93
N PRO A 107 -9.18 -21.27 -1.46
CA PRO A 107 -8.48 -20.36 -0.54
C PRO A 107 -7.74 -21.12 0.58
N GLN A 108 -6.46 -20.83 0.75
CA GLN A 108 -5.54 -21.48 1.70
C GLN A 108 -5.25 -20.54 2.87
N ASP A 109 -6.30 -20.02 3.53
CA ASP A 109 -6.16 -18.98 4.56
C ASP A 109 -5.35 -19.45 5.77
N ASP A 110 -5.58 -20.66 6.26
CA ASP A 110 -4.85 -21.21 7.42
C ASP A 110 -3.33 -21.26 7.19
N LEU A 111 -2.91 -21.55 5.95
CA LEU A 111 -1.50 -21.62 5.57
C LEU A 111 -0.92 -20.23 5.27
N LEU A 112 -1.62 -19.41 4.47
CA LEU A 112 -1.11 -18.15 3.94
C LEU A 112 -1.41 -16.94 4.83
N GLN A 113 -2.30 -17.09 5.81
CA GLN A 113 -2.65 -16.11 6.83
C GLN A 113 -2.53 -16.72 8.24
N PHE A 114 -1.59 -17.64 8.46
CA PHE A 114 -1.40 -18.37 9.73
C PHE A 114 -1.36 -17.47 10.98
N HIS A 115 -0.90 -16.22 10.84
CA HIS A 115 -0.86 -15.23 11.93
C HIS A 115 -2.26 -14.89 12.47
N LYS A 116 -3.33 -15.12 11.69
CA LYS A 116 -4.74 -14.92 12.09
C LYS A 116 -5.34 -16.09 12.84
N GLU A 117 -4.70 -17.25 12.78
CA GLU A 117 -5.14 -18.48 13.45
C GLU A 117 -4.28 -18.80 14.69
N CYS A 118 -3.15 -18.10 14.86
CA CYS A 118 -2.26 -18.33 15.99
C CYS A 118 -2.76 -17.59 17.25
N ASP A 119 -3.44 -18.33 18.13
CA ASP A 119 -3.95 -17.86 19.42
C ASP A 119 -2.96 -16.99 20.21
N LYS A 120 -1.69 -17.41 20.26
CA LYS A 120 -0.65 -16.68 20.99
C LYS A 120 -0.43 -15.30 20.38
N LEU A 121 -0.27 -15.23 19.05
CA LEU A 121 -0.08 -13.96 18.33
C LEU A 121 -1.29 -13.04 18.46
N ILE A 122 -2.51 -13.59 18.41
CA ILE A 122 -3.74 -12.82 18.55
C ILE A 122 -3.87 -12.24 19.96
N LYS A 123 -3.56 -13.04 21.00
CA LYS A 123 -3.65 -12.61 22.41
C LYS A 123 -2.56 -11.61 22.80
N GLU A 124 -1.37 -11.74 22.22
CA GLU A 124 -0.22 -10.86 22.48
C GLU A 124 -0.19 -9.63 21.57
N LYS A 125 -1.16 -9.46 20.67
CA LYS A 125 -1.26 -8.26 19.84
C LYS A 125 -1.61 -7.06 20.71
N GLU A 126 -0.64 -6.17 20.90
CA GLU A 126 -0.88 -4.85 21.46
C GLU A 126 -1.56 -3.94 20.43
N ASP A 127 -2.51 -3.10 20.85
CA ASP A 127 -3.18 -2.13 19.95
C ASP A 127 -2.20 -1.09 19.38
N THR A 128 -1.15 -0.73 20.11
CA THR A 128 -0.07 0.15 19.65
C THR A 128 1.18 -0.11 20.49
N PRO A 129 2.28 -0.58 19.89
CA PRO A 129 3.54 -0.81 20.61
C PRO A 129 4.02 0.46 21.34
N ALA A 130 4.56 0.30 22.55
CA ALA A 130 5.01 1.44 23.36
C ALA A 130 6.04 2.34 22.64
N ALA A 131 6.91 1.74 21.82
CA ALA A 131 7.88 2.47 21.00
C ALA A 131 7.22 3.34 19.91
N VAL A 132 6.17 2.82 19.26
CA VAL A 132 5.36 3.56 18.28
C VAL A 132 4.67 4.75 18.97
N ALA A 133 4.03 4.51 20.12
CA ALA A 133 3.36 5.55 20.89
C ALA A 133 4.34 6.64 21.38
N ALA A 134 5.57 6.27 21.74
CA ALA A 134 6.62 7.21 22.11
C ALA A 134 7.10 8.03 20.90
N PHE A 135 7.29 7.41 19.74
CA PHE A 135 7.70 8.08 18.52
C PHE A 135 6.62 9.05 18.00
N GLU A 136 5.35 8.66 18.05
CA GLU A 136 4.22 9.54 17.69
C GLU A 136 4.14 10.82 18.54
N LYS A 137 4.55 10.74 19.81
CA LYS A 137 4.65 11.90 20.72
C LYS A 137 5.98 12.64 20.58
N GLY A 138 6.88 12.12 19.76
CA GLY A 138 8.22 12.60 19.58
C GLY A 138 8.31 13.86 18.70
N PRO A 139 9.49 14.49 18.67
CA PRO A 139 9.69 15.77 18.01
C PRO A 139 9.59 15.68 16.48
N TYR A 140 9.84 14.53 15.86
CA TYR A 140 9.70 14.35 14.41
C TYR A 140 8.23 14.43 13.99
N MET A 141 7.35 13.70 14.69
CA MET A 141 5.91 13.72 14.41
C MET A 141 5.27 15.05 14.79
N SER A 142 5.68 15.67 15.90
CA SER A 142 5.22 17.03 16.26
C SER A 142 5.57 18.04 15.15
N ARG A 143 6.83 18.05 14.68
CA ARG A 143 7.26 18.96 13.60
C ARG A 143 6.51 18.72 12.30
N LEU A 144 6.23 17.47 11.95
CA LEU A 144 5.41 17.13 10.79
C LEU A 144 4.00 17.75 10.93
N MET A 145 3.35 17.57 12.07
CA MET A 145 2.00 18.09 12.31
C MET A 145 1.96 19.61 12.27
N ASP A 146 2.94 20.28 12.87
CA ASP A 146 3.11 21.73 12.84
C ASP A 146 3.34 22.23 11.40
N ARG A 147 4.22 21.54 10.65
CA ARG A 147 4.53 21.87 9.26
C ARG A 147 3.32 21.71 8.34
N LEU A 148 2.54 20.64 8.48
CA LEU A 148 1.31 20.47 7.71
C LEU A 148 0.27 21.53 8.09
N THR A 149 0.11 21.82 9.38
CA THR A 149 -0.81 22.86 9.85
C THR A 149 -0.45 24.23 9.28
N TRP A 150 0.84 24.57 9.30
CA TRP A 150 1.34 25.79 8.67
C TRP A 150 1.12 25.77 7.16
N ARG A 151 1.55 24.72 6.44
CA ARG A 151 1.44 24.63 4.98
C ARG A 151 0.00 24.70 4.48
N LEU A 152 -0.94 24.08 5.20
CA LEU A 152 -2.33 23.94 4.78
C LEU A 152 -3.25 25.04 5.31
N GLY A 153 -2.81 25.80 6.32
CA GLY A 153 -3.53 26.97 6.84
C GLY A 153 -4.67 26.64 7.81
N PHE A 154 -4.75 25.40 8.30
CA PHE A 154 -5.71 24.93 9.31
C PHE A 154 -5.11 23.80 10.15
N ASN A 155 -5.66 23.60 11.35
CA ASN A 155 -5.19 22.58 12.29
C ASN A 155 -5.37 21.16 11.73
N ILE A 156 -4.28 20.40 11.65
CA ILE A 156 -4.27 19.03 11.14
C ILE A 156 -4.46 18.04 12.28
N THR A 157 -5.40 17.10 12.12
CA THR A 157 -5.59 15.98 13.04
C THR A 157 -4.80 14.75 12.60
N LYS A 158 -4.64 13.75 13.48
CA LYS A 158 -4.07 12.45 13.10
C LYS A 158 -4.86 11.79 11.96
N GLY A 159 -6.19 11.96 11.94
CA GLY A 159 -7.05 11.46 10.88
C GLY A 159 -6.77 12.14 9.53
N ASP A 160 -6.57 13.46 9.56
CA ASP A 160 -6.20 14.23 8.36
C ASP A 160 -4.84 13.79 7.81
N LEU A 161 -3.83 13.64 8.67
CA LEU A 161 -2.52 13.11 8.29
C LEU A 161 -2.66 11.75 7.59
N LYS A 162 -3.41 10.82 8.20
CA LYS A 162 -3.64 9.49 7.63
C LYS A 162 -4.30 9.56 6.26
N MET A 163 -5.27 10.46 6.07
CA MET A 163 -5.94 10.64 4.77
C MET A 163 -5.02 11.29 3.72
N LEU A 164 -4.24 12.32 4.09
CA LEU A 164 -3.27 12.97 3.20
C LEU A 164 -2.20 11.97 2.73
N LEU A 165 -1.64 11.21 3.68
CA LEU A 165 -0.62 10.20 3.42
C LEU A 165 -1.16 9.09 2.52
N ARG A 166 -2.32 8.51 2.85
CA ARG A 166 -2.94 7.47 2.01
C ARG A 166 -3.28 8.00 0.61
N GLY A 167 -3.81 9.22 0.51
CA GLY A 167 -4.06 9.87 -0.77
C GLY A 167 -2.80 9.96 -1.62
N CYS A 168 -1.68 10.39 -1.02
CA CYS A 168 -0.38 10.43 -1.69
C CYS A 168 0.10 9.04 -2.11
N MET A 169 0.23 8.10 -1.16
CA MET A 169 0.86 6.80 -1.41
C MET A 169 0.09 5.94 -2.42
N PHE A 170 -1.24 5.84 -2.27
CA PHE A 170 -2.04 5.02 -3.18
C PHE A 170 -2.07 5.62 -4.59
N GLU A 171 -2.25 6.94 -4.73
CA GLU A 171 -2.23 7.53 -6.07
C GLU A 171 -0.86 7.48 -6.71
N TYR A 172 0.21 7.68 -5.95
CA TYR A 172 1.57 7.54 -6.47
C TYR A 172 1.82 6.10 -6.94
N ALA A 173 1.45 5.09 -6.16
CA ALA A 173 1.62 3.68 -6.53
C ALA A 173 0.81 3.27 -7.78
N ILE A 174 -0.27 4.00 -8.09
CA ILE A 174 -1.19 3.66 -9.19
C ILE A 174 -0.94 4.49 -10.45
N PHE A 175 -0.59 5.77 -10.28
CA PHE A 175 -0.49 6.74 -11.37
C PHE A 175 0.90 7.37 -11.51
N ASP A 176 1.86 6.97 -10.68
CA ASP A 176 3.23 7.53 -10.58
C ASP A 176 3.27 9.04 -10.26
N GLN A 177 2.15 9.59 -9.81
CA GLN A 177 2.02 10.97 -9.38
C GLN A 177 0.80 11.16 -8.48
N SER A 178 0.92 12.06 -7.51
CA SER A 178 -0.24 12.52 -6.73
C SER A 178 -0.04 13.96 -6.27
N PRO A 179 -1.03 14.85 -6.44
CA PRO A 179 -0.96 16.20 -5.87
C PRO A 179 -0.96 16.16 -4.34
N TRP A 180 -1.50 15.11 -3.72
CA TRP A 180 -1.48 14.94 -2.27
C TRP A 180 -0.07 14.77 -1.71
N CYS A 181 0.89 14.28 -2.51
CA CYS A 181 2.28 14.16 -2.06
C CYS A 181 2.96 15.53 -1.88
N SER A 182 2.49 16.57 -2.58
CA SER A 182 3.12 17.91 -2.54
C SER A 182 3.05 18.60 -1.18
N VAL A 183 2.14 18.18 -0.30
CA VAL A 183 2.00 18.78 1.03
C VAL A 183 3.15 18.38 1.95
N PHE A 184 3.75 17.22 1.71
CA PHE A 184 4.84 16.66 2.48
C PHE A 184 6.21 17.14 1.98
N THR A 185 7.17 17.15 2.88
CA THR A 185 8.60 17.20 2.57
C THR A 185 9.19 15.80 2.69
N GLU A 186 10.42 15.61 2.21
CA GLU A 186 11.14 14.34 2.37
C GLU A 186 11.27 13.93 3.84
N ASP A 187 11.56 14.88 4.75
CA ASP A 187 11.66 14.60 6.18
C ASP A 187 10.32 14.23 6.82
N ASP A 188 9.19 14.73 6.29
CA ASP A 188 7.87 14.28 6.74
C ASP A 188 7.66 12.82 6.39
N LEU A 189 7.97 12.45 5.14
CA LEU A 189 7.79 11.09 4.65
C LEU A 189 8.67 10.11 5.42
N LYS A 190 9.95 10.44 5.65
CA LYS A 190 10.86 9.64 6.48
C LYS A 190 10.35 9.43 7.91
N ALA A 191 9.75 10.47 8.51
CA ALA A 191 9.21 10.36 9.86
C ALA A 191 8.03 9.38 9.90
N VAL A 192 7.12 9.45 8.92
CA VAL A 192 5.96 8.55 8.86
C VAL A 192 6.37 7.13 8.49
N GLU A 193 7.27 6.98 7.53
CA GLU A 193 7.83 5.67 7.12
C GLU A 193 8.50 5.00 8.32
N PHE A 194 9.33 5.71 9.09
CA PHE A 194 9.92 5.15 10.29
C PHE A 194 8.88 4.80 11.38
N LYS A 195 7.79 5.57 11.49
CA LYS A 195 6.67 5.23 12.38
C LYS A 195 6.00 3.92 11.96
N ASP A 196 5.82 3.69 10.66
CA ASP A 196 5.24 2.47 10.12
C ASP A 196 6.23 1.29 10.23
N ASP A 197 7.53 1.50 10.00
CA ASP A 197 8.57 0.50 10.22
C ASP A 197 8.62 0.03 11.69
N LEU A 198 8.47 0.95 12.65
CA LEU A 198 8.38 0.60 14.07
C LEU A 198 7.14 -0.25 14.34
N ASP A 199 6.00 0.12 13.75
CA ASP A 199 4.73 -0.61 13.88
C ASP A 199 4.92 -2.05 13.38
N ASP A 200 5.40 -2.21 12.15
CA ASP A 200 5.64 -3.50 11.51
C ASP A 200 6.70 -4.32 12.27
N TYR A 201 7.76 -3.69 12.78
CA TYR A 201 8.80 -4.37 13.54
C TYR A 201 8.26 -5.02 14.83
N TYR A 202 7.35 -4.35 15.54
CA TYR A 202 6.76 -4.89 16.76
C TYR A 202 5.52 -5.76 16.49
N GLU A 203 4.71 -5.46 15.48
CA GLU A 203 3.52 -6.27 15.16
C GLU A 203 3.88 -7.57 14.43
N ASP A 204 4.74 -7.50 13.43
CA ASP A 204 5.00 -8.58 12.46
C ASP A 204 6.47 -9.02 12.40
N GLY A 205 7.37 -8.29 13.07
CA GLY A 205 8.81 -8.53 13.11
C GLY A 205 9.33 -9.08 14.43
N TYR A 206 10.57 -8.70 14.75
CA TYR A 206 11.34 -9.20 15.91
C TYR A 206 11.22 -8.30 17.17
N GLY A 207 10.41 -7.24 17.13
CA GLY A 207 10.26 -6.30 18.24
C GLY A 207 9.56 -6.91 19.45
N LEU A 208 8.75 -7.94 19.25
CA LEU A 208 8.18 -8.77 20.31
C LEU A 208 8.83 -10.15 20.25
N GLU A 209 9.54 -10.54 21.31
CA GLU A 209 10.01 -11.93 21.46
C GLU A 209 8.79 -12.84 21.62
N ARG A 210 8.56 -13.71 20.62
CA ARG A 210 7.40 -14.61 20.51
C ARG A 210 7.83 -16.06 20.44
#